data_AF-A0AAU9DE39-F1
#
_entry.id   AF-A0AAU9DE39-F1
#
_cell.length_a   1.000
_cell.length_b   1.000
_cell.length_c   1.000
_cell.angle_alpha   90.00
_cell.angle_beta   90.00
_cell.angle_gamma   90.00
#
_symmetry.space_group_name_H-M   'P 1'
#
loop_
_entity.id
_entity.type
_entity.pdbx_description
1 polymer ?
#
loop_
_entity_poly.entity_id
_entity_poly.type
_entity_poly.pdbx_seq_one_letter_code
_entity_poly.pdbx_strand_id
1 'polypeptide(L)'
;MIEMNFITKEYKMKLFLENLLKASIVIVVLIVLAEIGVGFYLNTIVKSQQNKIEIVNGKINELNKKNKEIRKLYKNIPDYSSRIQVLNDLVSEKKLRLSEVLYYIKEVTPLKIWYSSLTYKDGKVILKGYAAGKNKNSPEVVALSLEEKFRESKLFRNVIAEGFKRGNVLGNDVVVFTYQLVLGGE
;
A
#
# COMPACT_ATOMS: atom_id res chain seq x y z
N MET A 1 -27.19 -104.01 2.76
CA MET A 1 -28.21 -102.96 2.94
C MET A 1 -27.90 -101.90 1.89
N ILE A 2 -28.73 -101.77 0.85
CA ILE A 2 -28.46 -100.85 -0.27
C ILE A 2 -29.10 -99.51 0.10
N GLU A 3 -28.28 -98.50 0.38
CA GLU A 3 -28.76 -97.12 0.54
C GLU A 3 -29.17 -96.58 -0.84
N MET A 4 -30.45 -96.69 -1.17
CA MET A 4 -31.01 -96.05 -2.35
C MET A 4 -31.17 -94.55 -2.09
N ASN A 5 -30.36 -93.74 -2.78
CA ASN A 5 -30.44 -92.28 -2.74
C ASN A 5 -31.66 -91.81 -3.57
N PHE A 6 -32.82 -91.63 -2.91
CA PHE A 6 -34.09 -91.23 -3.53
C PHE A 6 -34.20 -89.73 -3.88
N ILE A 7 -33.10 -89.01 -4.02
CA ILE A 7 -33.17 -87.63 -4.50
C ILE A 7 -33.19 -87.64 -6.03
N THR A 8 -34.37 -87.38 -6.60
CA THR A 8 -34.56 -87.20 -8.04
C THR A 8 -33.59 -86.16 -8.59
N LYS A 9 -33.05 -86.43 -9.78
CA LYS A 9 -32.02 -85.60 -10.46
C LYS A 9 -32.43 -84.12 -10.53
N GLU A 10 -33.72 -83.85 -10.67
CA GLU A 10 -34.32 -82.50 -10.69
C GLU A 10 -34.17 -81.75 -9.36
N TYR A 11 -34.33 -82.43 -8.22
CA TYR A 11 -34.21 -81.79 -6.89
C TYR A 11 -32.75 -81.44 -6.56
N LYS A 12 -31.79 -82.29 -6.93
CA LYS A 12 -30.35 -81.97 -6.81
C LYS A 12 -29.97 -80.76 -7.66
N MET A 13 -30.52 -80.67 -8.88
CA MET A 13 -30.25 -79.55 -9.79
C MET A 13 -30.85 -78.23 -9.27
N LYS A 14 -32.08 -78.27 -8.75
CA LYS A 14 -32.72 -77.09 -8.14
C LYS A 14 -31.97 -76.59 -6.90
N LEU A 15 -31.54 -77.49 -6.02
CA LEU A 15 -30.73 -77.14 -4.84
C LEU A 15 -29.37 -76.53 -5.23
N PHE A 16 -28.75 -77.06 -6.28
CA PHE A 16 -27.50 -76.53 -6.82
C PHE A 16 -27.69 -75.12 -7.41
N LEU A 17 -28.74 -74.91 -8.19
CA LEU A 17 -29.12 -73.59 -8.74
C LEU A 17 -29.42 -72.56 -7.65
N GLU A 18 -30.16 -72.93 -6.60
CA GLU A 18 -30.43 -72.03 -5.47
C GLU A 18 -29.16 -71.65 -4.70
N ASN A 19 -28.24 -72.59 -4.50
CA ASN A 19 -26.96 -72.32 -3.86
C ASN A 19 -26.04 -71.47 -4.75
N LEU A 20 -26.03 -71.68 -6.07
CA LEU A 20 -25.31 -70.83 -7.02
C LEU A 20 -25.87 -69.40 -7.04
N LEU A 21 -27.20 -69.24 -7.03
CA LEU A 21 -27.85 -67.93 -6.96
C LEU A 21 -27.48 -67.20 -5.66
N LYS A 22 -27.57 -67.86 -4.50
CA LYS A 22 -27.16 -67.29 -3.21
C LYS A 22 -25.68 -66.88 -3.21
N ALA A 23 -24.80 -67.73 -3.72
CA ALA A 23 -23.37 -67.42 -3.83
C ALA A 23 -23.12 -66.22 -4.75
N SER A 24 -23.81 -66.15 -5.90
CA SER A 24 -23.69 -65.03 -6.83
C SER A 24 -24.14 -63.70 -6.21
N ILE A 25 -25.22 -63.70 -5.43
CA ILE A 25 -25.71 -62.50 -4.72
C ILE A 25 -24.69 -62.04 -3.68
N VAL A 26 -24.10 -62.97 -2.92
CA VAL A 26 -23.05 -62.63 -1.93
C VAL A 26 -21.84 -62.00 -2.61
N ILE A 27 -21.40 -62.53 -3.75
CA ILE A 27 -20.28 -61.97 -4.53
C ILE A 27 -20.61 -60.56 -5.01
N VAL A 28 -21.81 -60.34 -5.55
CA VAL A 28 -22.26 -59.00 -5.99
C VAL A 28 -22.27 -58.01 -4.83
N VAL A 29 -22.79 -58.41 -3.66
CA VAL A 29 -22.82 -57.56 -2.47
C VAL A 29 -21.39 -57.21 -2.01
N LEU A 30 -20.46 -58.16 -2.03
CA LEU A 30 -19.06 -57.89 -1.68
C LEU A 30 -18.40 -56.91 -2.65
N ILE A 31 -18.69 -57.00 -3.95
CA ILE A 31 -18.18 -56.06 -4.95
C ILE A 31 -18.73 -54.64 -4.68
N VAL A 32 -20.03 -54.51 -4.42
CA VAL A 32 -20.65 -53.20 -4.11
C VAL A 32 -20.05 -52.60 -2.83
N LEU A 33 -19.83 -53.40 -1.79
CA LEU A 33 -19.19 -52.94 -0.56
C LEU A 33 -17.73 -52.51 -0.79
N ALA A 34 -16.99 -53.21 -1.65
CA ALA A 34 -15.64 -52.84 -2.03
C ALA A 34 -15.62 -51.50 -2.77
N GLU A 35 -16.54 -51.28 -3.72
CA GLU A 35 -16.66 -50.01 -4.45
C GLU A 35 -16.99 -48.84 -3.52
N ILE A 36 -17.91 -49.02 -2.57
CA ILE A 36 -18.24 -48.01 -1.55
C ILE A 36 -17.01 -47.70 -0.71
N GLY A 37 -16.27 -48.72 -0.25
CA GLY A 37 -15.06 -48.55 0.54
C GLY A 37 -13.97 -47.75 -0.19
N VAL A 38 -13.74 -48.07 -1.46
CA VAL A 38 -12.81 -47.32 -2.32
C VAL A 38 -13.27 -45.87 -2.52
N GLY A 39 -14.58 -45.65 -2.74
CA GLY A 39 -15.15 -44.31 -2.86
C GLY A 39 -14.94 -43.45 -1.62
N PHE A 40 -15.16 -44.00 -0.42
CA PHE A 40 -14.91 -43.30 0.84
C PHE A 40 -13.43 -42.95 1.04
N TYR A 41 -12.53 -43.87 0.69
CA TYR A 41 -11.08 -43.65 0.79
C TYR A 41 -10.62 -42.53 -0.15
N LEU A 42 -11.04 -42.58 -1.43
CA LEU A 42 -10.73 -41.55 -2.42
C LEU A 42 -11.28 -40.19 -2.00
N ASN A 43 -12.53 -40.13 -1.50
CA ASN A 43 -13.13 -38.88 -1.02
C ASN A 43 -12.33 -38.25 0.13
N THR A 44 -11.80 -39.07 1.04
CA THR A 44 -10.96 -38.60 2.15
C THR A 44 -9.65 -38.00 1.65
N ILE A 45 -9.01 -38.62 0.65
CA ILE A 45 -7.80 -38.09 0.02
C ILE A 45 -8.10 -36.77 -0.69
N VAL A 46 -9.17 -36.70 -1.47
CA VAL A 46 -9.57 -35.49 -2.20
C VAL A 46 -9.81 -34.33 -1.23
N LYS A 47 -10.56 -34.55 -0.15
CA LYS A 47 -10.78 -33.53 0.89
C LYS A 47 -9.48 -33.07 1.54
N SER A 48 -8.56 -34.00 1.84
CA SER A 48 -7.25 -33.64 2.39
C SER A 48 -6.44 -32.76 1.43
N GLN A 49 -6.45 -33.09 0.13
CA GLN A 49 -5.77 -32.30 -0.89
C GLN A 49 -6.42 -30.93 -1.10
N GLN A 50 -7.75 -30.84 -1.10
CA GLN A 50 -8.48 -29.58 -1.19
C GLN A 50 -8.14 -28.65 -0.01
N ASN A 51 -8.09 -29.16 1.21
CA ASN A 51 -7.68 -28.38 2.38
C ASN A 51 -6.24 -27.87 2.26
N LYS A 52 -5.32 -28.69 1.74
CA LYS A 52 -3.93 -28.26 1.47
C LYS A 52 -3.89 -27.14 0.43
N ILE A 53 -4.67 -27.25 -0.64
CA ILE A 53 -4.79 -26.22 -1.67
C ILE A 53 -5.32 -24.92 -1.08
N GLU A 54 -6.34 -24.98 -0.23
CA GLU A 54 -6.92 -23.80 0.42
C GLU A 54 -5.92 -23.10 1.34
N ILE A 55 -5.17 -23.85 2.15
CA ILE A 55 -4.10 -23.31 3.00
C ILE A 55 -3.01 -22.63 2.15
N VAL A 56 -2.59 -23.27 1.06
CA VAL A 56 -1.56 -22.71 0.16
C VAL A 56 -2.07 -21.44 -0.52
N ASN A 57 -3.32 -21.43 -1.02
CA ASN A 57 -3.93 -20.25 -1.61
C ASN A 57 -4.10 -19.11 -0.60
N GLY A 58 -4.42 -19.42 0.66
CA GLY A 58 -4.42 -18.46 1.76
C GLY A 58 -3.05 -17.80 1.95
N LYS A 59 -1.98 -18.59 1.99
CA LYS A 59 -0.59 -18.09 2.09
C LYS A 59 -0.19 -17.25 0.88
N ILE A 60 -0.57 -17.65 -0.34
CA ILE A 60 -0.32 -16.89 -1.57
C ILE A 60 -1.01 -15.52 -1.50
N ASN A 61 -2.26 -15.47 -1.03
CA ASN A 61 -2.99 -14.21 -0.89
C ASN A 61 -2.36 -13.28 0.15
N GLU A 62 -1.88 -13.83 1.28
CA GLU A 62 -1.16 -13.05 2.29
C GLU A 62 0.17 -12.50 1.73
N LEU A 63 0.95 -13.33 1.03
CA LEU A 63 2.18 -12.92 0.37
C LEU A 63 1.93 -11.85 -0.71
N ASN A 64 0.85 -11.97 -1.47
CA ASN A 64 0.46 -10.97 -2.46
C ASN A 64 0.08 -9.63 -1.83
N LYS A 65 -0.59 -9.63 -0.66
CA LYS A 65 -0.86 -8.40 0.10
C LYS A 65 0.45 -7.76 0.57
N LYS A 66 1.35 -8.54 1.19
CA LYS A 66 2.68 -8.08 1.61
C LYS A 66 3.49 -7.53 0.43
N ASN A 67 3.44 -8.19 -0.73
CA ASN A 67 4.14 -7.74 -1.93
C ASN A 67 3.54 -6.43 -2.50
N LYS A 68 2.22 -6.25 -2.42
CA LYS A 68 1.57 -4.96 -2.75
C LYS A 68 1.98 -3.84 -1.80
N GLU A 69 2.08 -4.11 -0.50
CA GLU A 69 2.57 -3.14 0.49
C GLU A 69 4.03 -2.79 0.24
N ILE A 70 4.89 -3.79 0.01
CA ILE A 70 6.29 -3.59 -0.39
C ILE A 70 6.35 -2.72 -1.65
N ARG A 71 5.59 -3.03 -2.70
CA ARG A 71 5.54 -2.21 -3.93
C ARG A 71 5.07 -0.77 -3.67
N LYS A 72 4.14 -0.54 -2.75
CA LYS A 72 3.73 0.82 -2.32
C LYS A 72 4.88 1.54 -1.61
N LEU A 73 5.57 0.87 -0.69
CA LEU A 73 6.75 1.40 -0.02
C LEU A 73 7.86 1.74 -1.03
N TYR A 74 8.13 0.85 -1.99
CA TYR A 74 9.10 1.10 -3.07
C TYR A 74 8.70 2.27 -3.98
N LYS A 75 7.39 2.50 -4.23
CA LYS A 75 6.95 3.71 -4.95
C LYS A 75 7.20 5.01 -4.19
N ASN A 76 7.34 4.97 -2.87
CA ASN A 76 7.70 6.13 -2.06
C ASN A 76 9.21 6.35 -2.01
N ILE A 77 10.04 5.34 -2.33
CA ILE A 77 11.51 5.46 -2.32
C ILE A 77 12.01 6.53 -3.32
N PRO A 78 11.50 6.65 -4.57
CA PRO A 78 11.85 7.75 -5.45
C PRO A 78 11.53 9.14 -4.88
N ASP A 79 10.45 9.27 -4.11
CA ASP A 79 10.05 10.54 -3.49
C ASP A 79 10.92 10.89 -2.28
N TYR A 80 11.42 9.91 -1.53
CA TYR A 80 12.40 10.13 -0.48
C TYR A 80 13.81 10.31 -1.03
N SER A 81 14.19 9.56 -2.06
CA SER A 81 15.49 9.68 -2.74
C SER A 81 15.62 11.01 -3.45
N SER A 82 14.55 11.54 -4.05
CA SER A 82 14.56 12.89 -4.65
C SER A 82 14.69 13.97 -3.57
N ARG A 83 14.01 13.82 -2.42
CA ARG A 83 14.18 14.72 -1.27
C ARG A 83 15.58 14.65 -0.68
N ILE A 84 16.17 13.46 -0.57
CA ILE A 84 17.54 13.23 -0.09
C ILE A 84 18.57 13.75 -1.09
N GLN A 85 18.32 13.59 -2.39
CA GLN A 85 19.20 14.11 -3.44
C GLN A 85 19.16 15.63 -3.49
N VAL A 86 17.98 16.24 -3.37
CA VAL A 86 17.85 17.69 -3.14
C VAL A 86 18.62 18.09 -1.89
N LEU A 87 18.45 17.40 -0.76
CA LEU A 87 19.22 17.69 0.47
C LEU A 87 20.74 17.54 0.28
N ASN A 88 21.21 16.53 -0.44
CA ASN A 88 22.63 16.27 -0.65
C ASN A 88 23.26 17.23 -1.68
N ASP A 89 22.55 17.56 -2.76
CA ASP A 89 22.96 18.57 -3.73
C ASP A 89 23.06 19.94 -3.02
N LEU A 90 22.11 20.24 -2.12
CA LEU A 90 22.10 21.42 -1.26
C LEU A 90 23.24 21.47 -0.22
N VAL A 91 23.72 20.33 0.26
CA VAL A 91 24.86 20.24 1.20
C VAL A 91 26.20 20.26 0.45
N SER A 92 26.24 19.78 -0.79
CA SER A 92 27.46 19.68 -1.60
C SER A 92 27.91 21.02 -2.20
N GLU A 93 26.99 21.97 -2.41
CA GLU A 93 27.30 23.34 -2.81
C GLU A 93 27.90 24.13 -1.63
N LYS A 94 29.17 23.85 -1.37
CA LYS A 94 30.07 24.40 -0.33
C LYS A 94 30.23 25.93 -0.26
N LYS A 95 29.33 26.74 -0.82
CA LYS A 95 29.41 28.21 -0.75
C LYS A 95 28.19 28.91 -0.18
N LEU A 96 27.03 28.26 -0.04
CA LEU A 96 25.83 28.96 0.40
C LEU A 96 25.19 28.28 1.60
N ARG A 97 25.08 29.06 2.68
CA ARG A 97 24.60 28.70 4.01
C ARG A 97 23.08 28.49 3.98
N LEU A 98 22.57 27.58 3.12
CA LEU A 98 21.13 27.35 2.99
C LEU A 98 20.51 26.90 4.32
N SER A 99 21.26 26.17 5.15
CA SER A 99 20.85 25.88 6.53
C SER A 99 20.56 27.14 7.33
N GLU A 100 21.37 28.20 7.17
CA GLU A 100 21.17 29.49 7.83
C GLU A 100 20.02 30.28 7.21
N VAL A 101 19.84 30.19 5.90
CA VAL A 101 18.67 30.77 5.21
C VAL A 101 17.38 30.10 5.71
N LEU A 102 17.35 28.77 5.80
CA LEU A 102 16.23 28.00 6.32
C LEU A 102 15.97 28.32 7.79
N TYR A 103 17.05 28.39 8.60
CA TYR A 103 16.97 28.75 10.00
C TYR A 103 16.40 30.17 10.18
N TYR A 104 16.90 31.13 9.42
CA TYR A 104 16.44 32.50 9.45
C TYR A 104 14.97 32.62 9.01
N ILE A 105 14.59 31.96 7.90
CA ILE A 105 13.18 31.91 7.46
C ILE A 105 12.32 31.40 8.62
N LYS A 106 12.68 30.30 9.27
CA LYS A 106 11.95 29.77 10.43
C LYS A 106 11.84 30.80 11.57
N GLU A 107 12.92 31.51 11.87
CA GLU A 107 12.98 32.48 12.97
C GLU A 107 12.09 33.71 12.72
N VAL A 108 12.08 34.23 11.49
CA VAL A 108 11.36 35.48 11.18
C VAL A 108 9.90 35.28 10.80
N THR A 109 9.51 34.05 10.41
CA THR A 109 8.16 33.73 9.93
C THR A 109 7.10 34.11 10.97
N PRO A 110 6.23 35.11 10.68
CA PRO A 110 5.08 35.43 11.51
C PRO A 110 4.12 34.23 11.66
N LEU A 111 3.37 34.24 12.76
CA LEU A 111 2.24 33.32 12.93
C LEU A 111 1.26 33.50 11.76
N LYS A 112 0.68 32.40 11.27
CA LYS A 112 -0.28 32.33 10.15
C LYS A 112 0.32 32.46 8.75
N ILE A 113 1.58 32.07 8.59
CA ILE A 113 2.19 31.85 7.28
C ILE A 113 2.48 30.37 7.09
N TRP A 114 2.18 29.87 5.90
CA TRP A 114 2.51 28.52 5.47
C TRP A 114 3.24 28.56 4.14
N TYR A 115 4.35 27.84 4.07
CA TYR A 115 5.13 27.71 2.85
C TYR A 115 4.65 26.52 2.03
N SER A 116 4.38 26.74 0.75
CA SER A 116 3.97 25.71 -0.20
C SER A 116 5.15 25.18 -1.01
N SER A 117 6.14 26.03 -1.29
CA SER A 117 7.37 25.60 -1.96
C SER A 117 8.55 26.49 -1.60
N LEU A 118 9.72 25.86 -1.48
CA LEU A 118 11.02 26.51 -1.44
C LEU A 118 11.86 25.96 -2.58
N THR A 119 12.37 26.83 -3.44
CA THR A 119 13.24 26.43 -4.55
C THR A 119 14.49 27.27 -4.53
N TYR A 120 15.64 26.61 -4.57
CA TYR A 120 16.94 27.28 -4.63
C TYR A 120 17.53 27.08 -6.02
N LYS A 121 17.83 28.18 -6.72
CA LYS A 121 18.40 28.16 -8.06
C LYS A 121 19.21 29.43 -8.31
N ASP A 122 20.41 29.30 -8.86
CA ASP A 122 21.25 30.43 -9.30
C ASP A 122 21.48 31.50 -8.20
N GLY A 123 21.71 31.08 -6.94
CA GLY A 123 21.92 32.00 -5.81
C GLY A 123 20.64 32.72 -5.33
N LYS A 124 19.47 32.28 -5.80
CA LYS A 124 18.16 32.84 -5.46
C LYS A 124 17.31 31.79 -4.77
N VAL A 125 16.61 32.23 -3.73
CA VAL A 125 15.64 31.43 -3.01
C VAL A 125 14.26 31.93 -3.39
N ILE A 126 13.50 31.09 -4.10
CA ILE A 126 12.12 31.35 -4.47
C ILE A 126 11.23 30.69 -3.42
N LEU A 127 10.52 31.53 -2.67
CA LEU A 127 9.65 31.13 -1.58
C LEU A 127 8.20 31.40 -1.99
N LYS A 128 7.37 30.35 -1.99
CA LYS A 128 5.93 30.47 -2.20
C LYS A 128 5.20 30.04 -0.96
N GLY A 129 4.12 30.72 -0.67
CA GLY A 129 3.31 30.42 0.49
C GLY A 129 1.99 31.18 0.49
N TYR A 130 1.26 31.00 1.57
CA TYR A 130 0.02 31.71 1.82
C TYR A 130 0.03 32.27 3.25
N ALA A 131 -0.45 33.50 3.36
CA ALA A 131 -0.70 34.16 4.62
C ALA A 131 -2.20 34.11 4.93
N ALA A 132 -2.56 33.80 6.17
CA ALA A 132 -3.94 33.88 6.64
C ALA A 132 -4.07 34.96 7.72
N GLY A 133 -5.23 35.60 7.75
CA GLY A 133 -5.44 36.78 8.57
C GLY A 133 -6.91 37.04 8.85
N LYS A 134 -7.19 37.86 9.86
CA LYS A 134 -8.53 38.37 10.18
C LYS A 134 -8.43 39.80 10.71
N ASN A 135 -9.39 40.64 10.33
CA ASN A 135 -9.54 42.02 10.81
C ASN A 135 -8.25 42.84 10.65
N LYS A 136 -7.69 43.36 11.76
CA LYS A 136 -6.48 44.21 11.78
C LYS A 136 -5.21 43.50 11.29
N ASN A 137 -5.17 42.16 11.36
CA ASN A 137 -4.08 41.35 10.80
C ASN A 137 -4.60 40.70 9.51
N SER A 138 -4.87 41.50 8.49
CA SER A 138 -5.32 40.97 7.20
C SER A 138 -4.22 40.07 6.59
N PRO A 139 -4.58 39.11 5.72
CA PRO A 139 -3.61 38.28 5.01
C PRO A 139 -2.50 39.08 4.32
N GLU A 140 -2.84 40.24 3.75
CA GLU A 140 -1.90 41.16 3.12
C GLU A 140 -0.92 41.74 4.13
N VAL A 141 -1.41 42.23 5.27
CA VAL A 141 -0.57 42.79 6.35
C VAL A 141 0.40 41.73 6.89
N VAL A 142 -0.08 40.48 7.04
CA VAL A 142 0.76 39.37 7.48
C VAL A 142 1.84 39.07 6.45
N ALA A 143 1.50 39.02 5.16
CA ALA A 143 2.48 38.78 4.10
C ALA A 143 3.51 39.92 4.01
N LEU A 144 3.08 41.18 4.08
CA LEU A 144 3.94 42.36 4.08
C LEU A 144 4.90 42.37 5.27
N SER A 145 4.42 42.02 6.47
CA SER A 145 5.29 41.93 7.66
C SER A 145 6.40 40.88 7.51
N LEU A 146 6.17 39.82 6.74
CA LEU A 146 7.21 38.85 6.42
C LEU A 146 8.21 39.44 5.40
N GLU A 147 7.72 40.16 4.40
CA GLU A 147 8.57 40.82 3.41
C GLU A 147 9.51 41.84 4.06
N GLU A 148 8.99 42.67 4.97
CA GLU A 148 9.75 43.65 5.74
C GLU A 148 10.90 42.98 6.48
N LYS A 149 10.63 41.90 7.22
CA LYS A 149 11.67 41.15 7.93
C LYS A 149 12.73 40.58 6.99
N PHE A 150 12.34 40.08 5.81
CA PHE A 150 13.32 39.64 4.82
C PHE A 150 14.17 40.79 4.30
N ARG A 151 13.60 41.98 4.10
CA ARG A 151 14.34 43.17 3.65
C ARG A 151 15.29 43.72 4.71
N GLU A 152 14.94 43.57 5.98
CA GLU A 152 15.79 43.95 7.12
C GLU A 152 16.97 42.99 7.34
N SER A 153 16.90 41.79 6.74
CA SER A 153 17.94 40.78 6.87
C SER A 153 19.24 41.18 6.19
N LYS A 154 20.36 40.96 6.88
CA LYS A 154 21.70 41.02 6.25
C LYS A 154 21.99 39.81 5.34
N LEU A 155 21.19 38.74 5.41
CA LEU A 155 21.38 37.53 4.60
C LEU A 155 20.93 37.73 3.15
N PHE A 156 19.99 38.64 2.91
CA PHE A 156 19.40 38.87 1.60
C PHE A 156 19.86 40.21 1.06
N ARG A 157 20.57 40.18 -0.07
CA ARG A 157 20.96 41.41 -0.78
C ARG A 157 19.75 42.10 -1.40
N ASN A 158 18.78 41.31 -1.85
CA ASN A 158 17.56 41.84 -2.45
C ASN A 158 16.38 40.89 -2.19
N VAL A 159 15.20 41.48 -2.04
CA VAL A 159 13.92 40.79 -1.86
C VAL A 159 12.97 41.33 -2.92
N ILE A 160 12.48 40.45 -3.79
CA ILE A 160 11.54 40.80 -4.85
C ILE A 160 10.22 40.09 -4.55
N ALA A 161 9.15 40.85 -4.37
CA ALA A 161 7.79 40.31 -4.30
C ALA A 161 7.22 40.23 -5.72
N GLU A 162 6.96 39.02 -6.21
CA GLU A 162 6.33 38.81 -7.54
C GLU A 162 4.82 39.10 -7.53
N GLY A 163 4.26 39.39 -6.36
CA GLY A 163 2.90 39.87 -6.17
C GLY A 163 2.10 39.06 -5.15
N PHE A 164 0.98 39.67 -4.76
CA PHE A 164 0.01 39.10 -3.84
C PHE A 164 -1.26 38.74 -4.61
N LYS A 165 -1.70 37.49 -4.51
CA LYS A 165 -2.97 37.04 -5.09
C LYS A 165 -3.89 36.59 -3.97
N ARG A 166 -5.09 37.15 -3.90
CA ARG A 166 -6.13 36.59 -3.01
C ARG A 166 -6.53 35.21 -3.49
N GLY A 167 -6.73 34.31 -2.55
CA GLY A 167 -7.16 32.95 -2.79
C GLY A 167 -8.00 32.44 -1.64
N ASN A 168 -8.65 31.30 -1.87
CA ASN A 168 -9.34 30.57 -0.82
C ASN A 168 -8.63 29.22 -0.61
N VAL A 169 -8.17 28.97 0.61
CA VAL A 169 -7.54 27.70 0.98
C VAL A 169 -8.33 27.14 2.16
N LEU A 170 -8.94 25.97 1.95
CA LEU A 170 -9.74 25.25 2.96
C LEU A 170 -10.86 26.12 3.57
N GLY A 171 -11.52 26.96 2.76
CA GLY A 171 -12.60 27.84 3.21
C GLY A 171 -12.13 29.15 3.85
N ASN A 172 -10.82 29.37 4.01
CA ASN A 172 -10.27 30.61 4.56
C ASN A 172 -9.78 31.54 3.46
N ASP A 173 -10.06 32.84 3.63
CA ASP A 173 -9.48 33.90 2.79
C ASP A 173 -7.98 34.05 3.11
N VAL A 174 -7.16 33.92 2.08
CA VAL A 174 -5.70 33.94 2.19
C VAL A 174 -5.09 34.78 1.09
N VAL A 175 -3.87 35.25 1.32
CA VAL A 175 -3.04 35.88 0.30
C VAL A 175 -1.91 34.93 -0.05
N VAL A 176 -1.90 34.49 -1.30
CA VAL A 176 -0.81 33.74 -1.90
C VAL A 176 0.28 34.73 -2.29
N PHE A 177 1.49 34.49 -1.78
CA PHE A 177 2.66 35.32 -2.05
C PHE A 177 3.76 34.50 -2.74
N THR A 178 4.60 35.19 -3.50
CA THR A 178 5.85 34.65 -4.03
C THR A 178 6.95 35.68 -3.81
N TYR A 179 7.98 35.28 -3.06
CA TYR A 179 9.16 36.08 -2.81
C TYR A 179 10.38 35.44 -3.46
N GLN A 180 11.18 36.25 -4.13
CA GLN A 180 12.50 35.89 -4.61
C GLN A 180 13.54 36.60 -3.75
N LEU A 181 14.25 35.82 -2.95
CA LEU A 181 15.30 36.28 -2.04
C LEU A 181 16.67 36.05 -2.71
N VAL A 182 17.38 37.12 -3.00
CA VAL A 182 18.73 37.07 -3.56
C VAL A 182 19.72 37.02 -2.41
N LEU A 183 20.50 35.95 -2.31
CA LEU A 183 21.47 35.79 -1.21
C LEU A 183 22.58 36.84 -1.35
N GLY A 184 22.92 37.49 -0.24
CA GLY A 184 24.08 38.35 -0.14
C GLY A 184 25.33 37.50 0.06
N GLY A 185 26.19 37.43 -0.95
CA GLY A 185 27.55 36.90 -0.80
C GLY A 185 28.47 38.02 -0.31
N GLU A 186 29.20 37.78 0.76
CA GLU A 186 30.57 38.29 0.89
C GLU A 186 31.48 37.55 -0.10
#